data_AF-A0A1F5ZTE1-F1
#
_entry.id   AF-A0A1F5ZTE1-F1
#
_cell.length_a   1.000
_cell.length_b   1.000
_cell.length_c   1.000
_cell.angle_alpha   90.00
_cell.angle_beta   90.00
_cell.angle_gamma   90.00
#
_symmetry.space_group_name_H-M   'P 1'
#
loop_
_entity.id
_entity.type
_entity.pdbx_description
1 polymer ?
#
loop_
_entity_poly.entity_id
_entity_poly.type
_entity_poly.pdbx_seq_one_letter_code
_entity_poly.pdbx_strand_id
1 'polypeptide(L)'
;MTEESNRFKQLFKKYRLRAEFSTLSELADALAEKGLIYEDSIFSHWQRGTRIPQNRKVLLKLIEVFTEKEAIISFNQANELMSSVNLGYLTKEEAKKLQFNSRTH
;
A
#
# COMPACT_ATOMS: atom_id res chain seq x y z
N MET A 1 -19.18 -7.42 4.99
CA MET A 1 -17.73 -7.31 4.70
C MET A 1 -17.45 -8.15 3.48
N THR A 2 -16.90 -7.57 2.41
CA THR A 2 -16.49 -8.30 1.20
C THR A 2 -15.15 -9.00 1.40
N GLU A 3 -14.94 -10.11 0.70
CA GLU A 3 -13.68 -10.88 0.75
C GLU A 3 -12.46 -10.01 0.39
N GLU A 4 -12.63 -9.08 -0.54
CA GLU A 4 -11.63 -8.08 -0.97
C GLU A 4 -11.13 -7.25 0.22
N SER A 5 -12.06 -6.76 1.05
CA SER A 5 -11.73 -5.93 2.22
C SER A 5 -10.94 -6.70 3.27
N ASN A 6 -11.21 -8.00 3.42
CA ASN A 6 -10.45 -8.88 4.30
C ASN A 6 -9.04 -9.14 3.76
N ARG A 7 -8.90 -9.37 2.45
CA ARG A 7 -7.60 -9.58 1.81
C ARG A 7 -6.73 -8.33 1.92
N PHE A 8 -7.27 -7.16 1.61
CA PHE A 8 -6.57 -5.88 1.75
C PHE A 8 -6.13 -5.65 3.19
N LYS A 9 -7.03 -5.84 4.16
CA LYS A 9 -6.71 -5.71 5.60
C LYS A 9 -5.51 -6.55 6.02
N GLN A 10 -5.47 -7.82 5.61
CA GLN A 10 -4.37 -8.73 5.95
C GLN A 10 -3.06 -8.27 5.32
N LEU A 11 -3.08 -7.91 4.03
CA LEU A 11 -1.90 -7.40 3.32
C LEU A 11 -1.41 -6.08 3.90
N PHE A 12 -2.31 -5.14 4.17
CA PHE A 12 -2.01 -3.86 4.77
C PHE A 12 -1.32 -4.02 6.13
N LYS A 13 -1.87 -4.86 7.02
CA LYS A 13 -1.27 -5.13 8.32
C LYS A 13 0.11 -5.79 8.17
N LYS A 14 0.24 -6.75 7.25
CA LYS A 14 1.50 -7.44 6.96
C LYS A 14 2.59 -6.47 6.49
N TYR A 15 2.30 -5.62 5.51
CA TYR A 15 3.30 -4.68 4.97
C TYR A 15 3.58 -3.53 5.92
N ARG A 16 2.59 -3.03 6.67
CA ARG A 16 2.82 -2.02 7.71
C ARG A 16 3.81 -2.50 8.77
N LEU A 17 3.62 -3.72 9.28
CA LEU A 17 4.54 -4.32 10.25
C LEU A 17 5.92 -4.57 9.66
N ARG A 18 5.97 -5.01 8.40
CA ARG A 18 7.25 -5.24 7.70
C ARG A 18 8.00 -3.95 7.38
N ALA A 19 7.29 -2.85 7.19
CA ALA A 19 7.85 -1.51 7.01
C ALA A 19 8.26 -0.83 8.35
N GLU A 20 8.19 -1.58 9.46
CA GLU A 20 8.52 -1.11 10.82
C GLU A 20 7.65 0.05 11.32
N PHE A 21 6.48 0.27 10.70
CA PHE A 21 5.50 1.23 11.20
C PHE A 21 4.76 0.64 12.41
N SER A 22 5.10 1.14 13.59
CA SER A 22 4.49 0.74 14.86
C SER A 22 3.08 1.31 14.99
N THR A 23 2.90 2.56 14.57
CA THR A 23 1.63 3.29 14.67
C THR A 23 1.01 3.59 13.30
N LEU A 24 -0.24 4.07 13.29
CA LEU A 24 -0.87 4.58 12.05
C LEU A 24 -0.39 5.99 11.73
N SER A 25 -0.02 6.76 12.76
CA SER A 25 0.50 8.12 12.61
C SER A 25 1.86 8.13 11.92
N GLU A 26 2.77 7.21 12.23
CA GLU A 26 4.05 7.08 11.49
C GLU A 26 3.83 6.78 10.00
N LEU A 27 2.82 5.98 9.67
CA LEU A 27 2.44 5.73 8.28
C LEU A 27 1.81 6.97 7.64
N ALA A 28 1.00 7.71 8.40
CA ALA A 28 0.39 8.96 7.96
C ALA A 28 1.47 10.02 7.64
N ASP A 29 2.47 10.15 8.50
CA ASP A 29 3.61 11.04 8.31
C ASP A 29 4.40 10.67 7.05
N ALA A 30 4.73 9.38 6.87
CA ALA A 30 5.43 8.91 5.67
C ALA A 30 4.63 9.15 4.37
N LEU A 31 3.29 9.05 4.42
CA LEU A 31 2.43 9.38 3.29
C LEU A 31 2.31 10.90 3.05
N ALA A 32 2.30 11.69 4.11
CA ALA A 32 2.27 13.15 4.04
C ALA A 32 3.54 13.69 3.37
N GLU A 33 4.71 13.11 3.65
CA GLU A 33 5.97 13.41 2.96
C GLU A 33 5.89 13.15 1.44
N LYS A 34 5.02 12.23 1.01
CA LYS A 34 4.74 11.95 -0.42
C LYS A 34 3.61 12.80 -1.01
N GLY A 35 3.11 13.78 -0.25
CA GLY A 35 2.04 14.69 -0.65
C GLY A 35 0.63 14.11 -0.49
N LEU A 36 0.44 13.04 0.27
CA LEU A 36 -0.88 12.51 0.64
C LEU A 36 -1.16 12.72 2.11
N ILE A 37 -1.99 13.72 2.40
CA ILE A 37 -2.44 14.02 3.75
C ILE A 37 -3.80 13.36 3.97
N TYR A 38 -3.86 12.47 4.95
CA TYR A 38 -5.08 11.79 5.37
C TYR A 38 -5.20 11.82 6.89
N GLU A 39 -6.44 11.85 7.37
CA GLU A 39 -6.73 11.72 8.80
C GLU A 39 -6.43 10.29 9.29
N ASP A 40 -5.90 10.13 10.51
CA ASP A 40 -5.66 8.83 11.16
C ASP A 40 -6.87 7.87 11.13
N SER A 41 -8.07 8.46 11.17
CA SER A 41 -9.33 7.74 11.03
C SER A 41 -9.36 6.87 9.77
N ILE A 42 -8.83 7.33 8.63
CA ILE A 42 -8.86 6.56 7.38
C ILE A 42 -8.00 5.30 7.49
N PHE A 43 -6.80 5.40 8.05
CA PHE A 43 -5.91 4.25 8.25
C PHE A 43 -6.52 3.24 9.24
N SER A 44 -7.26 3.72 10.25
CA SER A 44 -8.04 2.86 11.15
C SER A 44 -9.11 2.06 10.41
N HIS A 45 -9.81 2.66 9.45
CA HIS A 45 -10.79 1.95 8.62
C HIS A 45 -10.13 0.92 7.71
N TRP A 46 -8.97 1.24 7.12
CA TRP A 46 -8.18 0.33 6.29
C TRP A 46 -7.67 -0.87 7.09
N GLN A 47 -7.13 -0.64 8.28
CA GLN A 47 -6.69 -1.71 9.17
C GLN A 47 -7.85 -2.59 9.67
N ARG A 48 -9.05 -2.04 9.80
CA ARG A 48 -10.25 -2.80 10.17
C ARG A 48 -10.88 -3.53 8.98
N GLY A 49 -10.56 -3.13 7.75
CA GLY A 49 -11.22 -3.60 6.53
C GLY A 49 -12.66 -3.07 6.41
N THR A 50 -13.01 -1.98 7.10
CA THR A 50 -14.33 -1.34 7.00
C THR A 50 -14.40 -0.36 5.84
N ARG A 51 -13.26 0.17 5.40
CA ARG A 51 -13.07 0.86 4.13
C ARG A 51 -11.79 0.38 3.47
N ILE A 52 -11.76 0.47 2.15
CA ILE A 52 -10.56 0.24 1.34
C ILE A 52 -10.31 1.46 0.45
N PRO A 53 -9.06 1.76 0.08
CA PRO A 53 -8.78 2.83 -0.87
C PRO A 53 -9.38 2.48 -2.24
N GLN A 54 -10.29 3.32 -2.72
CA GLN A 54 -10.85 3.21 -4.08
C GLN A 54 -10.09 4.05 -5.10
N ASN A 55 -9.18 4.90 -4.64
CA ASN A 55 -8.38 5.74 -5.51
C ASN A 55 -7.02 5.09 -5.77
N ARG A 56 -6.75 4.81 -7.04
CA ARG A 56 -5.48 4.23 -7.51
C ARG A 56 -4.27 5.05 -7.07
N LYS A 57 -4.33 6.38 -7.10
CA LYS A 57 -3.21 7.25 -6.69
C LYS A 57 -2.81 7.02 -5.23
N VAL A 58 -3.80 6.81 -4.37
CA VAL A 58 -3.59 6.56 -2.93
C VAL A 58 -2.87 5.24 -2.74
N LEU A 59 -3.33 4.21 -3.44
CA LEU A 59 -2.71 2.90 -3.33
C LEU A 59 -1.29 2.87 -3.89
N LEU A 60 -1.04 3.58 -5.00
CA LEU A 60 0.30 3.71 -5.56
C LEU A 60 1.26 4.38 -4.58
N LYS A 61 0.85 5.46 -3.92
CA LYS A 61 1.66 6.13 -2.90
C LYS A 61 1.87 5.26 -1.65
N LEU A 62 0.87 4.49 -1.26
CA LEU A 62 1.03 3.52 -0.18
C LEU A 62 2.06 2.44 -0.54
N ILE A 63 2.02 1.93 -1.78
CA ILE A 63 3.02 0.99 -2.28
C ILE A 63 4.39 1.66 -2.34
N GLU A 64 4.49 2.91 -2.79
CA GLU A 64 5.75 3.69 -2.81
C GLU A 64 6.38 3.75 -1.41
N VAL A 65 5.61 4.14 -0.39
CA VAL A 65 6.08 4.18 1.00
C VAL A 65 6.53 2.79 1.49
N PHE A 66 5.75 1.75 1.20
CA PHE A 66 6.11 0.38 1.59
C PHE A 66 7.32 -0.17 0.83
N THR A 67 7.56 0.28 -0.40
CA THR A 67 8.74 -0.11 -1.17
C THR A 67 9.99 0.61 -0.67
N GLU A 68 9.89 1.89 -0.32
CA GLU A 68 11.00 2.64 0.29
C GLU A 68 11.42 2.08 1.65
N LYS A 69 10.48 1.51 2.39
CA LYS A 69 10.75 0.80 3.66
C LYS A 69 11.06 -0.69 3.47
N GLU A 70 11.34 -1.13 2.25
CA GLU A 70 11.67 -2.54 1.90
C GLU A 70 10.61 -3.58 2.34
N ALA A 71 9.37 -3.16 2.59
CA ALA A 71 8.26 -4.04 2.94
C ALA A 71 7.65 -4.72 1.71
N ILE A 72 7.57 -3.99 0.60
CA ILE A 72 7.19 -4.49 -0.71
C ILE A 72 8.43 -4.45 -1.61
N ILE A 73 9.00 -5.62 -1.87
CA ILE A 73 10.25 -5.78 -2.61
C ILE A 73 10.05 -6.33 -4.03
N SER A 74 8.83 -6.78 -4.36
CA SER A 74 8.54 -7.38 -5.66
C SER A 74 7.28 -6.85 -6.30
N PHE A 75 7.28 -6.83 -7.63
CA PHE A 75 6.14 -6.45 -8.46
C PHE A 75 4.89 -7.28 -8.13
N ASN A 76 5.07 -8.58 -7.84
CA ASN A 76 3.97 -9.47 -7.48
C ASN A 76 3.31 -9.05 -6.16
N GLN A 77 4.08 -8.68 -5.14
CA GLN A 77 3.54 -8.20 -3.86
C GLN A 77 2.73 -6.91 -4.02
N ALA A 78 3.23 -5.98 -4.85
CA ALA A 78 2.50 -4.76 -5.16
C ALA A 78 1.19 -5.05 -5.92
N ASN A 79 1.23 -5.97 -6.88
CA ASN A 79 0.06 -6.43 -7.62
C ASN A 79 -0.98 -7.13 -6.74
N GLU A 80 -0.54 -7.92 -5.75
CA GLU A 80 -1.45 -8.51 -4.77
C GLU A 80 -2.20 -7.43 -3.99
N LEU A 81 -1.51 -6.35 -3.61
CA LEU A 81 -2.15 -5.23 -2.91
C LEU A 81 -3.15 -4.49 -3.83
N MET A 82 -2.79 -4.22 -5.09
CA MET A 82 -3.67 -3.58 -6.08
C MET A 82 -4.92 -4.42 -6.38
N SER A 83 -4.73 -5.73 -6.57
CA SER A 83 -5.80 -6.68 -6.83
C SER A 83 -6.72 -6.83 -5.62
N SER A 84 -6.20 -6.70 -4.39
CA SER A 84 -7.01 -6.84 -3.17
C SER A 84 -8.08 -5.77 -3.00
N VAL A 85 -7.97 -4.63 -3.70
CA VAL A 85 -8.98 -3.56 -3.72
C VAL A 85 -9.68 -3.41 -5.07
N ASN A 86 -9.55 -4.43 -5.94
CA ASN A 86 -10.16 -4.47 -7.27
C ASN A 86 -9.75 -3.31 -8.19
N LEU A 87 -8.53 -2.78 -8.02
CA LEU A 87 -7.95 -1.76 -8.89
C LEU A 87 -7.04 -2.37 -9.98
N GLY A 88 -7.13 -3.69 -10.20
CA GLY A 88 -6.33 -4.42 -11.18
C GLY A 88 -4.86 -4.55 -10.75
N TYR A 89 -3.95 -4.39 -11.72
CA TYR A 89 -2.50 -4.56 -11.53
C TYR A 89 -1.74 -3.27 -11.84
N LEU A 90 -0.50 -3.17 -11.37
CA LEU A 90 0.41 -2.10 -11.76
C LEU A 90 0.69 -2.16 -13.26
N THR A 91 0.64 -1.00 -13.91
CA THR A 91 1.13 -0.81 -15.27
C THR A 91 2.65 -0.80 -15.29
N LYS A 92 3.25 -1.01 -16.48
CA LYS A 92 4.71 -0.94 -16.65
C LYS A 92 5.28 0.42 -16.23
N GLU A 93 4.55 1.50 -16.50
CA GLU A 93 4.96 2.85 -16.12
C GLU A 93 4.97 3.05 -14.60
N GLU A 94 3.94 2.55 -13.90
CA GLU A 94 3.88 2.63 -12.44
C GLU A 94 4.92 1.72 -11.79
N ALA A 95 5.13 0.52 -12.32
CA ALA A 95 6.19 -0.38 -11.86
C ALA A 95 7.57 0.29 -11.94
N LYS A 96 7.84 0.98 -13.05
CA LYS A 96 9.08 1.74 -13.26
C LYS A 96 9.21 2.90 -12.27
N LYS A 97 8.11 3.64 -12.02
CA LYS A 97 8.09 4.73 -11.02
C LYS A 97 8.35 4.23 -9.60
N LEU A 98 7.78 3.08 -9.25
CA LEU A 98 7.97 2.41 -7.96
C LEU A 98 9.30 1.64 -7.88
N GLN A 99 10.17 1.80 -8.87
CA GLN A 99 11.48 1.14 -8.95
C GLN A 99 11.43 -0.40 -8.84
N PHE A 100 10.30 -1.02 -9.17
CA PHE A 100 10.20 -2.47 -9.38
C PHE A 100 10.87 -2.94 -10.67
N ASN A 101 11.80 -2.16 -11.21
CA ASN A 101 12.62 -2.59 -12.31
C ASN A 101 13.43 -3.79 -11.84
N SER A 102 13.28 -4.87 -12.60
CA SER A 102 14.09 -6.07 -12.57
C SER A 102 15.46 -5.78 -11.98
N ARG A 103 15.69 -6.16 -10.72
CA ARG A 103 17.03 -6.54 -10.26
C ARG A 103 17.41 -7.77 -11.08
N THR A 104 17.73 -7.58 -12.36
CA THR A 104 18.67 -8.43 -13.08
C THR A 104 20.00 -8.14 -12.45
N HIS A 105 20.33 -8.95 -11.45
CA HIS A 105 21.69 -9.13 -11.01
C HIS A 105 22.23 -10.39 -11.68
#